data_AF-A0A8S1B3A2-F1
#
_entry.id   AF-A0A8S1B3A2-F1
#
_cell.length_a   1.000
_cell.length_b   1.000
_cell.length_c   1.000
_cell.angle_alpha   90.00
_cell.angle_beta   90.00
_cell.angle_gamma   90.00
#
_symmetry.space_group_name_H-M   'P 1'
#
loop_
_entity.id
_entity.type
_entity.pdbx_description
1 polymer ?
#
loop_
_entity_poly.entity_id
_entity_poly.type
_entity_poly.pdbx_seq_one_letter_code
_entity_poly.pdbx_strand_id
1 'polypeptide(L)'
;MKYSGTENGDVTVDKEQMEEAMKDLPHEANMAFKAHFKLGQCGPSPTSMMIASTIINDDKSTEELQKRFGEILDENVILKETLKQNNESMKEQFLLIASCQEDMMKTHMLHKEKFDETKQLVEKLRHENKKLKQDITHLSESMLHSHTNSENGEKEPAKSGPSSAVEFVSSPDDDTIHKLTAQLELVEKQRRQVIVENEKLTWQRESLEHIVDAISKERDELKEKLEDAALKDGDRLMEIRDLKDTIQDLEIKIATLSAPNENKAILEDRDLRINQLESKQATLLADLKASQLRIFELESVKIEMTNFKSGESEIVKIYTEQLQDLRNRLKEVSTIVFQPVRISLSAEPESLSGPNSLNSNVKLYDRTLKHLADVLNSVTQGTTDTLTQTLRSVASLHEFRLERSSIEQFKSTLAELKQKMEKQYSTTLNNVGQVRSTLTIFEGIFRDYNELLNKSVAKPKVERPSANVEALTAALVARGQELQSLKAELDKLRDQKENIDLMKAQLDLYKSDFEAERESRQKMASEKENLLTDLRTAKRRNQELNKHLNEVRKMNPNVYQMSASRATAAPSPSPSASSPSTRPARPAPHSPAATGNTKLTCPKCLRFTCEQYKVMEDHLDYCLDN
;
A
#
# COMPACT_ATOMS: atom_id res chain seq x y z
N MET A 1 -41.70 27.29 20.79
CA MET A 1 -42.15 28.46 19.99
C MET A 1 -41.75 28.22 18.55
N LYS A 2 -42.68 28.41 17.61
CA LYS A 2 -42.55 28.03 16.19
C LYS A 2 -41.50 28.87 15.47
N TYR A 3 -40.68 28.20 14.68
CA TYR A 3 -39.92 28.77 13.58
C TYR A 3 -40.89 29.14 12.44
N SER A 4 -40.75 30.34 11.89
CA SER A 4 -41.24 30.69 10.56
C SER A 4 -40.24 31.69 9.96
N GLY A 5 -39.58 31.28 8.87
CA GLY A 5 -38.73 32.14 8.08
C GLY A 5 -39.55 33.12 7.23
N THR A 6 -38.97 34.29 7.00
CA THR A 6 -39.33 35.18 5.90
C THR A 6 -38.03 35.69 5.29
N GLU A 7 -37.92 35.45 3.99
CA GLU A 7 -36.91 35.94 3.06
C GLU A 7 -36.95 37.47 2.95
N ASN A 8 -35.77 38.05 2.69
CA ASN A 8 -35.55 39.35 2.05
C ASN A 8 -36.40 40.54 2.53
N GLY A 9 -35.89 41.21 3.57
CA GLY A 9 -36.23 42.59 3.89
C GLY A 9 -34.99 43.29 4.43
N ASP A 10 -34.55 44.33 3.74
CA ASP A 10 -33.52 45.27 4.15
C ASP A 10 -33.82 45.78 5.57
N VAL A 11 -33.12 45.25 6.56
CA VAL A 11 -33.20 45.74 7.95
C VAL A 11 -32.18 46.85 8.06
N THR A 12 -32.61 48.09 7.84
CA THR A 12 -31.90 49.27 8.31
C THR A 12 -31.93 49.26 9.84
N VAL A 13 -30.97 48.55 10.43
CA VAL A 13 -30.73 48.57 11.88
C VAL A 13 -30.26 49.98 12.25
N ASP A 14 -30.97 50.60 13.17
CA ASP A 14 -30.75 51.98 13.58
C ASP A 14 -29.35 52.13 14.20
N LYS A 15 -28.49 52.91 13.54
CA LYS A 15 -27.04 52.99 13.81
C LYS A 15 -26.74 53.45 15.24
N GLU A 16 -27.64 54.24 15.82
CA GLU A 16 -27.55 54.77 17.18
C GLU A 16 -27.83 53.70 18.25
N GLN A 17 -28.75 52.76 18.00
CA GLN A 17 -29.02 51.66 18.95
C GLN A 17 -27.87 50.66 19.03
N MET A 18 -27.19 50.39 17.91
CA MET A 18 -25.98 49.57 17.92
C MET A 18 -24.82 50.26 18.65
N GLU A 19 -24.66 51.58 18.49
CA GLU A 19 -23.56 52.31 19.13
C GLU A 19 -23.75 52.42 20.66
N GLU A 20 -24.99 52.55 21.14
CA GLU A 20 -25.35 52.48 22.56
C GLU A 20 -25.08 51.07 23.14
N ALA A 21 -25.44 50.00 22.43
CA ALA A 21 -25.21 48.62 22.86
C ALA A 21 -23.72 48.21 22.85
N MET A 22 -22.88 48.92 22.10
CA MET A 22 -21.45 48.64 21.98
C MET A 22 -20.59 49.40 23.00
N LYS A 23 -21.20 50.30 23.79
CA LYS A 23 -20.49 51.15 24.76
C LYS A 23 -19.84 50.37 25.90
N ASP A 24 -20.38 49.20 26.22
CA ASP A 24 -19.91 48.32 27.29
C ASP A 24 -18.94 47.21 26.82
N LEU A 25 -18.61 47.18 25.52
CA LEU A 25 -17.67 46.20 24.98
C LEU A 25 -16.21 46.66 25.15
N PRO A 26 -15.27 45.72 25.42
CA PRO A 26 -13.84 46.01 25.38
C PRO A 26 -13.43 46.64 24.05
N HIS A 27 -12.45 47.55 24.08
CA HIS A 27 -12.05 48.36 22.92
C HIS A 27 -11.74 47.49 21.68
N GLU A 28 -11.03 46.38 21.86
CA GLU A 28 -10.70 45.43 20.79
C GLU A 28 -11.94 44.74 20.20
N ALA A 29 -12.92 44.39 21.04
CA ALA A 29 -14.16 43.76 20.60
C ALA A 29 -15.07 44.74 19.86
N ASN A 30 -15.11 45.99 20.31
CA ASN A 30 -15.83 47.08 19.64
C ASN A 30 -15.24 47.34 18.25
N MET A 31 -13.90 47.40 18.12
CA MET A 31 -13.20 47.58 16.85
C MET A 31 -13.42 46.41 15.89
N ALA A 32 -13.38 45.16 16.37
CA ALA A 32 -13.67 43.98 15.56
C ALA A 32 -15.13 43.98 15.04
N PHE A 33 -16.09 44.36 15.88
CA PHE A 33 -17.49 44.50 15.49
C PHE A 33 -17.70 45.62 14.45
N LYS A 34 -17.10 46.81 14.66
CA LYS A 34 -17.18 47.91 13.70
C LYS A 34 -16.58 47.53 12.33
N ALA A 35 -15.49 46.76 12.32
CA ALA A 35 -14.90 46.23 11.09
C ALA A 35 -15.80 45.18 10.40
N HIS A 36 -16.39 44.25 11.17
CA HIS A 36 -17.23 43.17 10.64
C HIS A 36 -18.55 43.67 10.03
N PHE A 37 -19.12 44.75 10.58
CA PHE A 37 -20.36 45.38 10.10
C PHE A 37 -20.14 46.65 9.26
N LYS A 38 -18.88 47.00 8.94
CA LYS A 38 -18.50 48.18 8.14
C LYS A 38 -19.08 49.51 8.66
N LEU A 39 -19.19 49.65 9.99
CA LEU A 39 -19.76 50.84 10.61
C LEU A 39 -18.68 51.89 10.86
N GLY A 40 -18.66 52.93 10.01
CA GLY A 40 -17.76 54.08 10.14
C GLY A 40 -16.35 53.85 9.56
N GLN A 41 -15.66 54.95 9.23
CA GLN A 41 -14.27 54.90 8.77
C GLN A 41 -13.36 54.57 9.95
N CYS A 42 -13.04 53.29 10.13
CA CYS A 42 -11.93 52.90 10.99
C CYS A 42 -10.64 53.43 10.34
N GLY A 43 -10.01 54.42 10.97
CA GLY A 43 -8.63 54.78 10.66
C GLY A 43 -7.70 53.56 10.83
N PRO A 44 -6.56 53.52 10.13
CA PRO A 44 -5.64 52.37 10.19
C PRO A 44 -5.24 52.09 11.64
N SER A 45 -5.23 50.81 12.04
CA SER A 45 -4.95 50.43 13.42
C SER A 45 -3.55 50.89 13.84
N PRO A 46 -3.29 51.12 15.14
CA PRO A 46 -1.95 51.47 15.63
C PRO A 46 -0.87 50.48 15.18
N THR A 47 -1.22 49.19 15.03
CA THR A 47 -0.34 48.15 14.46
C THR A 47 -0.07 48.41 12.97
N SER A 48 -1.09 48.76 12.18
CA SER A 48 -0.90 49.14 10.77
C SER A 48 -0.08 50.43 10.62
N MET A 49 -0.24 51.40 11.53
CA MET A 49 0.58 52.62 11.53
C MET A 49 2.02 52.36 11.98
N MET A 50 2.27 51.49 12.95
CA MET A 50 3.62 51.08 13.34
C MET A 50 4.32 50.33 12.19
N ILE A 51 3.63 49.40 11.53
CA ILE A 51 4.18 48.67 10.39
C ILE A 51 4.49 49.65 9.24
N ALA A 52 3.57 50.56 8.92
CA ALA A 52 3.81 51.61 7.93
C ALA A 52 4.99 52.52 8.31
N SER A 53 5.13 52.89 9.59
CA SER A 53 6.23 53.73 10.09
C SER A 53 7.57 53.00 10.13
N THR A 54 7.58 51.68 10.26
CA THR A 54 8.83 50.88 10.21
C THR A 54 9.28 50.66 8.76
N ILE A 55 8.34 50.68 7.82
CA ILE A 55 8.60 50.53 6.38
C ILE A 55 9.13 51.86 5.80
N ILE A 56 8.60 53.00 6.27
CA ILE A 56 9.01 54.36 5.88
C ILE A 56 10.04 54.89 6.88
N ASN A 57 11.26 54.37 6.85
CA ASN A 57 12.42 55.10 7.40
C ASN A 57 13.01 55.95 6.27
N ASP A 58 13.27 57.22 6.54
CA ASP A 58 13.49 58.34 5.59
C ASP A 58 14.69 58.25 4.62
N ASP A 59 15.32 57.09 4.41
CA ASP A 59 16.51 56.94 3.54
C ASP A 59 16.43 55.81 2.50
N LYS A 60 15.26 55.19 2.27
CA LYS A 60 15.12 54.09 1.29
C LYS A 60 14.47 54.59 0.00
N SER A 61 15.05 54.21 -1.14
CA SER A 61 14.45 54.54 -2.44
C SER A 61 13.07 53.86 -2.57
N THR A 62 12.18 54.45 -3.37
CA THR A 62 10.84 53.90 -3.63
C THR A 62 10.89 52.47 -4.16
N GLU A 63 11.99 52.11 -4.83
CA GLU A 63 12.24 50.78 -5.38
C GLU A 63 12.63 49.77 -4.29
N GLU A 64 13.43 50.17 -3.31
CA GLU A 64 13.75 49.33 -2.14
C GLU A 64 12.52 49.07 -1.26
N LEU A 65 11.67 50.09 -1.10
CA LEU A 65 10.36 49.98 -0.46
C LEU A 65 9.47 48.97 -1.21
N GLN A 66 9.36 49.09 -2.53
CA GLN A 66 8.57 48.18 -3.35
C GLN A 66 9.10 46.73 -3.30
N LYS A 67 10.42 46.56 -3.29
CA LYS A 67 11.05 45.25 -3.12
C LYS A 67 10.75 44.63 -1.75
N ARG A 68 10.85 45.41 -0.66
CA ARG A 68 10.49 44.96 0.70
C ARG A 68 9.01 44.61 0.83
N PHE A 69 8.11 45.37 0.19
CA PHE A 69 6.70 45.01 0.12
C PHE A 69 6.48 43.70 -0.64
N GLY A 70 7.22 43.47 -1.74
CA GLY A 70 7.21 42.21 -2.47
C GLY A 70 7.65 41.02 -1.60
N GLU A 71 8.77 41.17 -0.88
CA GLU A 71 9.28 40.15 0.05
C GLU A 71 8.26 39.82 1.15
N ILE A 72 7.64 40.84 1.77
CA ILE A 72 6.62 40.64 2.81
C ILE A 72 5.35 39.99 2.25
N LEU A 73 4.96 40.29 1.01
CA LEU A 73 3.83 39.64 0.34
C LEU A 73 4.14 38.16 0.06
N ASP A 74 5.33 37.85 -0.41
CA ASP A 74 5.78 36.47 -0.65
C ASP A 74 5.84 35.69 0.67
N GLU A 75 6.38 36.28 1.74
CA GLU A 75 6.37 35.70 3.08
C GLU A 75 4.94 35.45 3.58
N ASN A 76 4.00 36.38 3.34
CA ASN A 76 2.59 36.19 3.67
C ASN A 76 1.95 35.04 2.88
N VAL A 77 2.30 34.86 1.61
CA VAL A 77 1.81 33.73 0.80
C VAL A 77 2.35 32.42 1.35
N ILE A 78 3.65 32.36 1.67
CA ILE A 78 4.29 31.16 2.24
C ILE A 78 3.66 30.81 3.59
N LEU A 79 3.45 31.81 4.47
CA LEU A 79 2.79 31.62 5.76
C LEU A 79 1.36 31.13 5.60
N LYS A 80 0.60 31.68 4.64
CA LYS A 80 -0.77 31.25 4.37
C LYS A 80 -0.83 29.81 3.88
N GLU A 81 0.08 29.40 2.99
CA GLU A 81 0.12 28.01 2.52
C GLU A 81 0.59 27.06 3.62
N THR A 82 1.57 27.47 4.43
CA THR A 82 2.03 26.68 5.60
C THR A 82 0.90 26.48 6.61
N LEU A 83 0.13 27.53 6.89
CA LEU A 83 -1.01 27.45 7.81
C LEU A 83 -2.13 26.58 7.24
N LYS A 84 -2.37 26.65 5.93
CA LYS A 84 -3.32 25.77 5.23
C LYS A 84 -2.89 24.31 5.32
N GLN A 85 -1.62 24.01 5.06
CA GLN A 85 -1.07 22.66 5.20
C GLN A 85 -1.15 22.16 6.65
N ASN A 86 -0.87 23.01 7.63
CA ASN A 86 -1.02 22.66 9.04
C ASN A 86 -2.48 22.34 9.38
N ASN A 87 -3.43 23.15 8.92
CA ASN A 87 -4.86 22.91 9.10
C ASN A 87 -5.33 21.62 8.43
N GLU A 88 -4.79 21.28 7.26
CA GLU A 88 -5.09 20.04 6.54
C GLU A 88 -4.53 18.81 7.28
N SER A 89 -3.27 18.88 7.72
CA SER A 89 -2.66 17.84 8.56
C SER A 89 -3.42 17.65 9.88
N MET A 90 -3.88 18.73 10.51
CA MET A 90 -4.67 18.66 11.73
C MET A 90 -6.02 17.98 11.48
N LYS A 91 -6.69 18.26 10.35
CA LYS A 91 -7.92 17.56 9.95
C LYS A 91 -7.69 16.06 9.74
N GLU A 92 -6.60 15.68 9.09
CA GLU A 92 -6.23 14.28 8.91
C GLU A 92 -6.00 13.58 10.24
N GLN A 93 -5.30 14.23 11.18
CA GLN A 93 -5.12 13.70 12.54
C GLN A 93 -6.46 13.56 13.28
N PHE A 94 -7.38 14.53 13.16
CA PHE A 94 -8.71 14.41 13.73
C PHE A 94 -9.51 13.24 13.16
N LEU A 95 -9.44 13.01 11.85
CA LEU A 95 -10.09 11.87 11.20
C LEU A 95 -9.49 10.54 11.67
N LEU A 96 -8.15 10.48 11.81
CA LEU A 96 -7.48 9.29 12.33
C LEU A 96 -7.90 9.00 13.78
N ILE A 97 -7.94 10.02 14.64
CA ILE A 97 -8.41 9.87 16.03
C ILE A 97 -9.87 9.41 16.05
N ALA A 98 -10.74 9.98 15.22
CA ALA A 98 -12.14 9.57 15.11
C ALA A 98 -12.27 8.10 14.69
N SER A 99 -11.49 7.65 13.71
CA SER A 99 -11.47 6.24 13.28
C SER A 99 -10.99 5.30 14.39
N CYS A 100 -9.95 5.69 15.13
CA CYS A 100 -9.44 4.90 16.26
C CYS A 100 -10.47 4.81 17.40
N GLN A 101 -11.20 5.90 17.67
CA GLN A 101 -12.31 5.90 18.64
C GLN A 101 -13.46 4.99 18.20
N GLU A 102 -13.80 4.99 16.91
CA GLU A 102 -14.83 4.10 16.35
C GLU A 102 -14.43 2.63 16.47
N ASP A 103 -13.19 2.28 16.14
CA ASP A 103 -12.68 0.91 16.25
C ASP A 103 -12.60 0.43 17.70
N MET A 104 -12.23 1.33 18.62
CA MET A 104 -12.29 1.06 20.06
C MET A 104 -13.74 0.78 20.51
N MET A 105 -14.71 1.59 20.08
CA MET A 105 -16.13 1.34 20.38
C MET A 105 -16.65 0.02 19.80
N LYS A 106 -16.28 -0.31 18.55
CA LYS A 106 -16.61 -1.60 17.93
C LYS A 106 -16.05 -2.77 18.73
N THR A 107 -14.78 -2.67 19.14
CA THR A 107 -14.12 -3.70 19.95
C THR A 107 -14.81 -3.87 21.30
N HIS A 108 -15.16 -2.76 21.97
CA HIS A 108 -15.93 -2.80 23.22
C HIS A 108 -17.31 -3.44 23.05
N MET A 109 -18.02 -3.13 21.96
CA MET A 109 -19.31 -3.75 21.65
C MET A 109 -19.19 -5.26 21.42
N LEU A 110 -18.19 -5.70 20.66
CA LEU A 110 -17.92 -7.13 20.44
C LEU A 110 -17.56 -7.86 21.74
N HIS A 111 -16.75 -7.25 22.61
CA HIS A 111 -16.44 -7.84 23.92
C HIS A 111 -17.69 -7.94 24.80
N LYS A 112 -18.56 -6.94 24.76
CA LYS A 112 -19.84 -6.95 25.49
C LYS A 112 -20.75 -8.08 24.99
N GLU A 113 -20.88 -8.23 23.67
CA GLU A 113 -21.67 -9.32 23.07
C GLU A 113 -21.14 -10.70 23.47
N LYS A 114 -19.81 -10.93 23.34
CA LYS A 114 -19.19 -12.18 23.79
C LYS A 114 -19.38 -12.45 25.28
N PHE A 115 -19.37 -11.40 26.11
CA PHE A 115 -19.63 -11.52 27.53
C PHE A 115 -21.08 -11.92 27.80
N ASP A 116 -22.05 -11.33 27.09
CA ASP A 116 -23.46 -11.68 27.20
C ASP A 116 -23.75 -13.11 26.70
N GLU A 117 -23.13 -13.55 25.61
CA GLU A 117 -23.18 -14.95 25.15
C GLU A 117 -22.63 -15.92 26.19
N THR A 118 -21.47 -15.60 26.77
CA THR A 118 -20.86 -16.41 27.84
C THR A 118 -21.77 -16.48 29.05
N LYS A 119 -22.38 -15.35 29.43
CA LYS A 119 -23.34 -15.28 30.54
C LYS A 119 -24.56 -16.16 30.28
N GLN A 120 -25.14 -16.11 29.08
CA GLN A 120 -26.27 -16.97 28.70
C GLN A 120 -25.89 -18.45 28.73
N LEU A 121 -24.69 -18.81 28.26
CA LEU A 121 -24.21 -20.19 28.30
C LEU A 121 -24.06 -20.69 29.75
N VAL A 122 -23.48 -19.88 30.63
CA VAL A 122 -23.38 -20.19 32.06
C VAL A 122 -24.76 -20.37 32.68
N GLU A 123 -25.73 -19.54 32.31
CA GLU A 123 -27.10 -19.64 32.82
C GLU A 123 -27.82 -20.91 32.34
N LYS A 124 -27.62 -21.32 31.07
CA LYS A 124 -28.10 -22.61 30.55
C LYS A 124 -27.49 -23.79 31.31
N LEU A 125 -26.17 -23.80 31.45
CA LEU A 125 -25.46 -24.85 32.20
C LEU A 125 -25.89 -24.91 33.66
N ARG A 126 -26.24 -23.78 34.28
CA ARG A 126 -26.82 -23.75 35.64
C ARG A 126 -28.21 -24.37 35.70
N HIS A 127 -29.07 -24.09 34.71
CA HIS A 127 -30.39 -24.70 34.63
C HIS A 127 -30.30 -26.21 34.40
N GLU A 128 -29.43 -26.67 33.50
CA GLU A 128 -29.17 -28.08 33.26
C GLU A 128 -28.63 -28.79 34.51
N ASN A 129 -27.64 -28.19 35.19
CA ASN A 129 -27.14 -28.73 36.46
C ASN A 129 -28.23 -28.80 37.54
N LYS A 130 -29.12 -27.82 37.60
CA LYS A 130 -30.26 -27.85 38.53
C LYS A 130 -31.21 -29.00 38.20
N LYS A 131 -31.50 -29.22 36.92
CA LYS A 131 -32.34 -30.32 36.45
C LYS A 131 -31.71 -31.68 36.73
N LEU A 132 -30.44 -31.87 36.38
CA LEU A 132 -29.70 -33.10 36.66
C LEU A 132 -29.66 -33.42 38.16
N LYS A 133 -29.51 -32.40 39.01
CA LYS A 133 -29.60 -32.61 40.47
C LYS A 133 -30.98 -33.09 40.90
N GLN A 134 -32.06 -32.54 40.33
CA GLN A 134 -33.43 -33.00 40.61
C GLN A 134 -33.65 -34.45 40.12
N ASP A 135 -33.14 -34.79 38.95
CA ASP A 135 -33.23 -36.15 38.40
C ASP A 135 -32.45 -37.15 39.27
N ILE A 136 -31.25 -36.79 39.75
CA ILE A 136 -30.46 -37.60 40.69
C ILE A 136 -31.22 -37.79 42.01
N THR A 137 -31.85 -36.75 42.56
CA THR A 137 -32.64 -36.89 43.79
C THR A 137 -33.84 -37.83 43.60
N HIS A 138 -34.55 -37.73 42.47
CA HIS A 138 -35.68 -38.59 42.17
C HIS A 138 -35.25 -40.06 41.96
N LEU A 139 -34.11 -40.30 41.33
CA LEU A 139 -33.52 -41.63 41.19
C LEU A 139 -33.08 -42.21 42.55
N SER A 140 -32.50 -41.38 43.42
CA SER A 140 -32.11 -41.78 44.77
C SER A 140 -33.33 -42.13 45.65
N GLU A 141 -34.41 -41.35 45.56
CA GLU A 141 -35.67 -41.64 46.25
C GLU A 141 -36.32 -42.93 45.72
N SER A 142 -36.23 -43.18 44.41
CA SER A 142 -36.71 -44.42 43.80
C SER A 142 -35.88 -45.65 44.20
N MET A 143 -34.57 -45.50 44.45
CA MET A 143 -33.72 -46.58 44.97
C MET A 143 -33.97 -46.86 46.46
N LEU A 144 -34.28 -45.84 47.28
CA LEU A 144 -34.65 -46.04 48.68
C LEU A 144 -35.99 -46.78 48.84
N HIS A 145 -36.91 -46.62 47.89
CA HIS A 145 -38.19 -47.35 47.88
C HIS A 145 -38.08 -48.81 47.37
N SER A 146 -36.95 -49.23 46.79
CA SER A 146 -36.74 -50.64 46.40
C SER A 146 -36.09 -51.49 47.48
N HIS A 147 -35.59 -50.89 48.57
CA HIS A 147 -34.89 -51.57 49.66
C HIS A 147 -35.71 -51.78 50.95
N THR A 148 -37.02 -51.51 50.97
CA THR A 148 -37.90 -51.73 52.13
C THR A 148 -38.82 -52.95 52.04
N ASN A 149 -38.62 -53.85 51.05
CA ASN A 149 -39.34 -55.13 50.96
C ASN A 149 -38.37 -56.33 50.99
N SER A 150 -37.82 -56.63 52.17
CA SER A 150 -37.46 -58.00 52.59
C SER A 150 -37.15 -58.01 54.09
N GLU A 151 -38.16 -58.41 54.86
CA GLU A 151 -38.03 -58.91 56.23
C GLU A 151 -37.29 -60.26 56.23
N ASN A 152 -36.36 -60.48 57.17
CA ASN A 152 -36.43 -61.53 58.21
C ASN A 152 -35.05 -62.01 58.73
N GLY A 153 -35.01 -62.26 60.05
CA GLY A 153 -34.10 -63.22 60.72
C GLY A 153 -32.96 -62.57 61.52
N GLU A 154 -33.15 -62.22 62.79
CA GLU A 154 -33.01 -63.07 64.01
C GLU A 154 -31.62 -63.00 64.72
N LYS A 155 -31.70 -62.62 66.01
CA LYS A 155 -30.91 -63.05 67.20
C LYS A 155 -29.49 -62.47 67.50
N GLU A 156 -29.47 -61.63 68.55
CA GLU A 156 -28.59 -61.50 69.75
C GLU A 156 -27.41 -62.50 70.01
N PRO A 157 -26.54 -62.34 71.05
CA PRO A 157 -25.91 -61.17 71.73
C PRO A 157 -24.40 -61.35 72.10
N ALA A 158 -23.77 -60.27 72.60
CA ALA A 158 -22.66 -60.20 73.59
C ALA A 158 -21.17 -60.58 73.27
N LYS A 159 -20.30 -59.59 73.59
CA LYS A 159 -18.91 -59.62 74.12
C LYS A 159 -17.70 -59.98 73.21
N SER A 160 -16.83 -58.99 72.97
CA SER A 160 -15.49 -58.82 73.62
C SER A 160 -14.43 -58.13 72.72
N GLY A 161 -13.67 -57.19 73.29
CA GLY A 161 -12.28 -56.88 72.90
C GLY A 161 -12.04 -55.75 71.87
N PRO A 162 -10.99 -54.91 72.02
CA PRO A 162 -10.95 -53.54 71.50
C PRO A 162 -10.15 -53.39 70.20
N SER A 163 -10.52 -52.46 69.32
CA SER A 163 -9.54 -51.77 68.46
C SER A 163 -10.14 -50.59 67.68
N SER A 164 -9.44 -49.45 67.77
CA SER A 164 -9.22 -48.51 66.66
C SER A 164 -10.44 -47.92 65.94
N ALA A 165 -10.98 -46.83 66.49
CA ALA A 165 -11.71 -45.82 65.70
C ALA A 165 -10.85 -44.56 65.61
N VAL A 166 -9.85 -44.64 64.72
CA VAL A 166 -9.23 -43.47 64.10
C VAL A 166 -10.32 -42.83 63.24
N GLU A 167 -10.90 -41.75 63.72
CA GLU A 167 -11.74 -40.87 62.90
C GLU A 167 -10.80 -40.15 61.94
N PHE A 168 -10.54 -40.81 60.81
CA PHE A 168 -9.77 -40.26 59.71
C PHE A 168 -10.58 -39.10 59.15
N VAL A 169 -10.11 -37.88 59.39
CA VAL A 169 -10.59 -36.66 58.73
C VAL A 169 -10.57 -36.95 57.23
N SER A 170 -11.75 -37.09 56.63
CA SER A 170 -11.95 -37.29 55.21
C SER A 170 -11.27 -36.15 54.46
N SER A 171 -10.46 -36.50 53.45
CA SER A 171 -9.80 -35.50 52.60
C SER A 171 -10.84 -34.55 51.99
N PRO A 172 -10.51 -33.27 51.77
CA PRO A 172 -11.41 -32.35 51.07
C PRO A 172 -11.85 -32.97 49.74
N ASP A 173 -13.15 -33.00 49.45
CA ASP A 173 -13.69 -33.54 48.20
C ASP A 173 -12.98 -32.86 47.01
N ASP A 174 -12.55 -33.64 46.01
CA ASP A 174 -11.78 -33.17 44.85
C ASP A 174 -12.40 -31.91 44.22
N ASP A 175 -13.74 -31.79 44.21
CA ASP A 175 -14.46 -30.62 43.70
C ASP A 175 -14.11 -29.30 44.40
N THR A 176 -13.81 -29.33 45.70
CA THR A 176 -13.38 -28.14 46.45
C THR A 176 -11.95 -27.74 46.09
N ILE A 177 -11.08 -28.72 45.89
CA ILE A 177 -9.71 -28.52 45.41
C ILE A 177 -9.74 -27.90 44.02
N HIS A 178 -10.54 -28.44 43.10
CA HIS A 178 -10.66 -27.92 41.72
C HIS A 178 -11.20 -26.48 41.67
N LYS A 179 -12.18 -26.12 42.52
CA LYS A 179 -12.71 -24.75 42.60
C LYS A 179 -11.66 -23.77 43.13
N LEU A 180 -10.90 -24.15 44.15
CA LEU A 180 -9.82 -23.32 44.70
C LEU A 180 -8.67 -23.18 43.70
N THR A 181 -8.33 -24.24 42.97
CA THR A 181 -7.34 -24.19 41.88
C THR A 181 -7.77 -23.23 40.77
N ALA A 182 -9.03 -23.28 40.34
CA ALA A 182 -9.55 -22.37 39.32
C ALA A 182 -9.61 -20.89 39.80
N GLN A 183 -9.94 -20.65 41.08
CA GLN A 183 -9.88 -19.31 41.66
C GLN A 183 -8.43 -18.80 41.74
N LEU A 184 -7.49 -19.65 42.15
CA LEU A 184 -6.06 -19.33 42.16
C LEU A 184 -5.57 -19.00 40.74
N GLU A 185 -5.98 -19.76 39.73
CA GLU A 185 -5.61 -19.49 38.35
C GLU A 185 -6.17 -18.14 37.84
N LEU A 186 -7.39 -17.79 38.22
CA LEU A 186 -7.98 -16.48 37.89
C LEU A 186 -7.23 -15.32 38.55
N VAL A 187 -6.88 -15.45 39.83
CA VAL A 187 -6.08 -14.45 40.56
C VAL A 187 -4.68 -14.35 39.98
N GLU A 188 -4.07 -15.47 39.61
CA GLU A 188 -2.76 -15.51 38.96
C GLU A 188 -2.80 -14.81 37.59
N LYS A 189 -3.90 -14.97 36.84
CA LYS A 189 -4.12 -14.27 35.57
C LYS A 189 -4.30 -12.77 35.76
N GLN A 190 -5.08 -12.34 36.76
CA GLN A 190 -5.24 -10.92 37.10
C GLN A 190 -3.91 -10.30 37.56
N ARG A 191 -3.12 -11.02 38.37
CA ARG A 191 -1.78 -10.60 38.79
C ARG A 191 -0.85 -10.41 37.60
N ARG A 192 -0.83 -11.33 36.64
CA ARG A 192 -0.04 -11.20 35.40
C ARG A 192 -0.48 -9.99 34.58
N GLN A 193 -1.78 -9.73 34.49
CA GLN A 193 -2.31 -8.55 33.81
C GLN A 193 -1.82 -7.25 34.45
N VAL A 194 -1.89 -7.15 35.79
CA VAL A 194 -1.39 -5.97 36.52
C VAL A 194 0.12 -5.79 36.35
N ILE A 195 0.91 -6.88 36.29
CA ILE A 195 2.36 -6.80 36.04
C ILE A 195 2.62 -6.20 34.65
N VAL A 196 1.93 -6.69 33.62
CA VAL A 196 2.07 -6.18 32.24
C VAL A 196 1.65 -4.70 32.16
N GLU A 197 0.58 -4.31 32.85
CA GLU A 197 0.16 -2.90 32.93
C GLU A 197 1.16 -2.03 33.67
N ASN A 198 1.79 -2.53 34.74
CA ASN A 198 2.84 -1.81 35.47
C ASN A 198 4.12 -1.65 34.64
N GLU A 199 4.50 -2.68 33.88
CA GLU A 199 5.61 -2.59 32.92
C GLU A 199 5.32 -1.54 31.85
N LYS A 200 4.09 -1.53 31.30
CA LYS A 200 3.66 -0.50 30.34
C LYS A 200 3.73 0.91 30.93
N LEU A 201 3.25 1.10 32.16
CA LEU A 201 3.34 2.39 32.87
C LEU A 201 4.79 2.80 33.14
N THR A 202 5.66 1.83 33.45
CA THR A 202 7.10 2.07 33.67
C THR A 202 7.75 2.56 32.37
N TRP A 203 7.49 1.90 31.25
CA TRP A 203 7.94 2.34 29.93
C TRP A 203 7.41 3.73 29.56
N GLN A 204 6.16 4.04 29.87
CA GLN A 204 5.60 5.37 29.65
C GLN A 204 6.28 6.45 30.49
N ARG A 205 6.59 6.14 31.76
CA ARG A 205 7.33 7.04 32.65
C ARG A 205 8.74 7.33 32.12
N GLU A 206 9.48 6.29 31.73
CA GLU A 206 10.83 6.43 31.17
C GLU A 206 10.82 7.24 29.86
N SER A 207 9.83 7.02 29.01
CA SER A 207 9.64 7.81 27.78
C SER A 207 9.38 9.29 28.08
N LEU A 208 8.52 9.60 29.07
CA LEU A 208 8.26 10.97 29.49
C LEU A 208 9.50 11.63 30.10
N GLU A 209 10.30 10.89 30.87
CA GLU A 209 11.56 11.38 31.45
C GLU A 209 12.55 11.78 30.35
N HIS A 210 12.70 10.96 29.30
CA HIS A 210 13.51 11.31 28.13
C HIS A 210 13.02 12.56 27.39
N ILE A 211 11.70 12.75 27.27
CA ILE A 211 11.12 13.95 26.66
C ILE A 211 11.44 15.19 27.52
N VAL A 212 11.31 15.08 28.84
CA VAL A 212 11.61 16.18 29.77
C VAL A 212 13.10 16.56 29.72
N ASP A 213 13.99 15.57 29.65
CA ASP A 213 15.43 15.80 29.52
C ASP A 213 15.78 16.49 28.19
N ALA A 214 15.15 16.05 27.09
CA ALA A 214 15.33 16.66 25.78
C ALA A 214 14.87 18.12 25.77
N ILE A 215 13.67 18.41 26.29
CA ILE A 215 13.14 19.78 26.38
C ILE A 215 14.00 20.65 27.29
N SER A 216 14.47 20.11 28.41
CA SER A 216 15.34 20.85 29.34
C SER A 216 16.66 21.22 28.68
N LYS A 217 17.24 20.30 27.89
CA LYS A 217 18.45 20.55 27.11
C LYS A 217 18.23 21.60 26.03
N GLU A 218 17.12 21.51 25.27
CA GLU A 218 16.78 22.51 24.25
C GLU A 218 16.59 23.91 24.86
N ARG A 219 15.93 23.99 26.01
CA ARG A 219 15.78 25.25 26.76
C ARG A 219 17.14 25.84 27.15
N ASP A 220 18.05 25.01 27.65
CA ASP A 220 19.36 25.48 28.10
C ASP A 220 20.23 25.91 26.90
N GLU A 221 20.18 25.19 25.78
CA GLU A 221 20.83 25.59 24.52
C GLU A 221 20.26 26.92 23.97
N LEU A 222 18.94 27.13 24.07
CA LEU A 222 18.31 28.39 23.67
C LEU A 222 18.72 29.55 24.58
N LYS A 223 18.86 29.28 25.89
CA LYS A 223 19.31 30.28 26.85
C LYS A 223 20.75 30.70 26.58
N GLU A 224 21.64 29.75 26.30
CA GLU A 224 23.03 30.03 25.92
C GLU A 224 23.10 30.85 24.62
N LYS A 225 22.33 30.47 23.59
CA LYS A 225 22.25 31.25 22.34
C LYS A 225 21.74 32.67 22.55
N LEU A 226 20.83 32.89 23.51
CA LEU A 226 20.32 34.21 23.84
C LEU A 226 21.40 35.07 24.52
N GLU A 227 22.17 34.50 25.45
CA GLU A 227 23.31 35.19 26.09
C GLU A 227 24.40 35.53 25.06
N ASP A 228 24.73 34.62 24.14
CA ASP A 228 25.67 34.86 23.05
C ASP A 228 25.19 35.96 22.08
N ALA A 229 23.89 35.99 21.79
CA ALA A 229 23.29 37.03 20.96
C ALA A 229 23.36 38.40 21.64
N ALA A 230 23.12 38.47 22.96
CA ALA A 230 23.21 39.70 23.73
C ALA A 230 24.64 40.27 23.76
N LEU A 231 25.66 39.41 23.88
CA LEU A 231 27.07 39.82 23.80
C LEU A 231 27.41 40.40 22.41
N LYS A 232 27.00 39.71 21.33
CA LYS A 232 27.22 40.19 19.95
C LYS A 232 26.51 41.50 19.65
N ASP A 233 25.37 41.77 20.27
CA ASP A 233 24.66 43.04 20.11
C ASP A 233 25.41 44.19 20.78
N GLY A 234 26.08 43.93 21.91
CA GLY A 234 27.01 44.87 22.54
C GLY A 234 28.20 45.24 21.65
N ASP A 235 28.79 44.25 20.97
CA ASP A 235 29.89 44.48 20.02
C ASP A 235 29.41 45.27 18.79
N ARG A 236 28.23 44.95 18.25
CA ARG A 236 27.61 45.70 17.16
C ARG A 236 27.32 47.15 17.54
N LEU A 237 26.91 47.42 18.78
CA LEU A 237 26.69 48.79 19.26
C LEU A 237 28.01 49.58 19.37
N MET A 238 29.13 48.93 19.69
CA MET A 238 30.45 49.56 19.61
C MET A 238 30.85 49.83 18.15
N GLU A 239 30.66 48.87 17.25
CA GLU A 239 30.99 49.04 15.83
C GLU A 239 30.14 50.14 15.18
N ILE A 240 28.85 50.25 15.53
CA ILE A 240 27.97 51.35 15.09
C ILE A 240 28.48 52.71 15.60
N ARG A 241 29.01 52.76 16.83
CA ARG A 241 29.58 54.00 17.38
C ARG A 241 30.85 54.40 16.62
N ASP A 242 31.75 53.45 16.39
CA ASP A 242 32.98 53.70 15.64
C ASP A 242 32.67 54.13 14.20
N LEU A 243 31.72 53.46 13.53
CA LEU A 243 31.26 53.84 12.20
C LEU A 243 30.66 55.26 12.20
N LYS A 244 29.88 55.62 13.21
CA LYS A 244 29.31 56.96 13.33
C LYS A 244 30.39 58.03 13.46
N ASP A 245 31.43 57.78 14.25
CA ASP A 245 32.57 58.68 14.39
C ASP A 245 33.34 58.81 13.05
N THR A 246 33.52 57.71 12.31
CA THR A 246 34.14 57.76 10.98
C THR A 246 33.30 58.49 9.92
N ILE A 247 31.98 58.33 9.95
CA ILE A 247 31.05 59.04 9.05
C ILE A 247 31.16 60.55 9.32
N GLN A 248 31.15 60.96 10.58
CA GLN A 248 31.30 62.37 10.95
C GLN A 248 32.63 62.97 10.45
N ASP A 249 33.72 62.21 10.57
CA ASP A 249 35.04 62.59 10.03
C ASP A 249 35.06 62.69 8.49
N LEU A 250 34.35 61.80 7.81
CA LEU A 250 34.23 61.80 6.35
C LEU A 250 33.32 62.93 5.87
N GLU A 251 32.23 63.24 6.56
CA GLU A 251 31.35 64.38 6.28
C GLU A 251 32.11 65.70 6.37
N ILE A 252 32.97 65.85 7.38
CA ILE A 252 33.87 67.01 7.52
C ILE A 252 34.85 67.08 6.32
N LYS A 253 35.40 65.94 5.88
CA LYS A 253 36.30 65.88 4.71
C LYS A 253 35.58 66.16 3.38
N ILE A 254 34.36 65.69 3.21
CA ILE A 254 33.53 65.93 2.03
C ILE A 254 33.14 67.41 1.96
N ALA A 255 32.79 68.02 3.10
CA ALA A 255 32.53 69.46 3.19
C ALA A 255 33.76 70.30 2.78
N THR A 256 34.98 69.81 3.01
CA THR A 256 36.22 70.48 2.57
C THR A 256 36.61 70.26 1.11
N LEU A 257 36.03 69.28 0.40
CA LEU A 257 36.49 68.86 -0.95
C LEU A 257 35.48 69.09 -2.08
N SER A 258 34.30 69.64 -1.80
CA SER A 258 33.23 69.68 -2.82
C SER A 258 33.37 70.86 -3.80
N ALA A 259 33.91 70.59 -4.99
CA ALA A 259 33.63 71.35 -6.21
C ALA A 259 32.59 70.58 -7.05
N PRO A 260 31.49 71.19 -7.56
CA PRO A 260 30.24 70.44 -7.73
C PRO A 260 29.96 69.86 -9.13
N ASN A 261 30.75 70.14 -10.16
CA ASN A 261 30.25 70.03 -11.54
C ASN A 261 30.69 68.82 -12.38
N GLU A 262 31.84 68.18 -12.13
CA GLU A 262 32.28 67.05 -12.99
C GLU A 262 31.68 65.69 -12.60
N ASN A 263 31.32 65.49 -11.33
CA ASN A 263 30.84 64.19 -10.86
C ASN A 263 29.37 63.90 -11.18
N LYS A 264 28.54 64.93 -11.38
CA LYS A 264 27.10 64.78 -11.59
C LYS A 264 26.77 64.10 -12.93
N ALA A 265 27.43 64.50 -14.02
CA ALA A 265 27.18 63.95 -15.35
C ALA A 265 27.61 62.48 -15.47
N ILE A 266 28.68 62.09 -14.77
CA ILE A 266 29.17 60.70 -14.75
C ILE A 266 28.22 59.80 -13.96
N LEU A 267 27.63 60.31 -12.87
CA LEU A 267 26.62 59.58 -12.10
C LEU A 267 25.34 59.37 -12.92
N GLU A 268 24.86 60.41 -13.63
CA GLU A 268 23.69 60.30 -14.50
C GLU A 268 23.86 59.27 -15.63
N ASP A 269 25.05 59.18 -16.25
CA ASP A 269 25.34 58.15 -17.27
C ASP A 269 25.40 56.73 -16.68
N ARG A 270 25.98 56.59 -15.48
CA ARG A 270 26.02 55.31 -14.77
C ARG A 270 24.62 54.84 -14.35
N ASP A 271 23.79 55.74 -13.87
CA ASP A 271 22.40 55.45 -13.49
C ASP A 271 21.58 55.04 -14.71
N LEU A 272 21.75 55.73 -15.85
CA LEU A 272 21.13 55.34 -17.11
C LEU A 272 21.57 53.93 -17.53
N ARG A 273 22.86 53.61 -17.36
CA ARG A 273 23.38 52.29 -17.69
C ARG A 273 22.88 51.19 -16.76
N ILE A 274 22.74 51.47 -15.47
CA ILE A 274 22.18 50.56 -14.47
C ILE A 274 20.72 50.24 -14.83
N ASN A 275 19.89 51.27 -15.07
CA ASN A 275 18.50 51.11 -15.49
C ASN A 275 18.36 50.25 -16.77
N GLN A 276 19.25 50.44 -17.76
CA GLN A 276 19.25 49.62 -18.98
C GLN A 276 19.59 48.14 -18.70
N LEU A 277 20.51 47.88 -17.77
CA LEU A 277 20.90 46.52 -17.41
C LEU A 277 19.80 45.84 -16.58
N GLU A 278 19.15 46.57 -15.68
CA GLU A 278 18.02 46.09 -14.89
C GLU A 278 16.81 45.74 -15.78
N SER A 279 16.49 46.59 -16.76
CA SER A 279 15.44 46.30 -17.75
C SER A 279 15.74 45.05 -18.58
N LYS A 280 17.00 44.85 -18.98
CA LYS A 280 17.43 43.62 -19.68
C LYS A 280 17.37 42.40 -18.78
N GLN A 281 17.77 42.53 -17.52
CA GLN A 281 17.70 41.45 -16.54
C GLN A 281 16.25 41.03 -16.29
N ALA A 282 15.33 42.00 -16.17
CA ALA A 282 13.90 41.74 -16.01
C ALA A 282 13.32 40.97 -17.21
N THR A 283 13.67 41.40 -18.44
CA THR A 283 13.24 40.72 -19.67
C THR A 283 13.77 39.28 -19.73
N LEU A 284 15.06 39.07 -19.46
CA LEU A 284 15.67 37.73 -19.47
C LEU A 284 15.08 36.82 -18.38
N LEU A 285 14.75 37.36 -17.21
CA LEU A 285 14.06 36.59 -16.16
C LEU A 285 12.64 36.20 -16.57
N ALA A 286 11.91 37.08 -17.28
CA ALA A 286 10.60 36.76 -17.82
C ALA A 286 10.68 35.66 -18.89
N ASP A 287 11.64 35.74 -19.82
CA ASP A 287 11.87 34.74 -20.87
C ASP A 287 12.28 33.39 -20.29
N LEU A 288 13.12 33.40 -19.23
CA LEU A 288 13.50 32.19 -18.50
C LEU A 288 12.27 31.52 -17.85
N LYS A 289 11.43 32.30 -17.17
CA LYS A 289 10.18 31.78 -16.55
C LYS A 289 9.23 31.22 -17.61
N ALA A 290 9.06 31.92 -18.73
CA ALA A 290 8.23 31.45 -19.84
C ALA A 290 8.77 30.13 -20.43
N SER A 291 10.09 30.03 -20.59
CA SER A 291 10.76 28.81 -21.07
C SER A 291 10.62 27.65 -20.08
N GLN A 292 10.73 27.90 -18.77
CA GLN A 292 10.53 26.91 -17.72
C GLN A 292 9.08 26.38 -17.72
N LEU A 293 8.09 27.27 -17.86
CA LEU A 293 6.69 26.89 -17.99
C LEU A 293 6.46 26.02 -19.22
N ARG A 294 7.08 26.38 -20.36
CA ARG A 294 7.02 25.60 -21.60
C ARG A 294 7.60 24.20 -21.43
N ILE A 295 8.71 24.06 -20.69
CA ILE A 295 9.31 22.76 -20.38
C ILE A 295 8.33 21.92 -19.54
N PHE A 296 7.74 22.52 -18.51
CA PHE A 296 6.77 21.83 -17.66
C PHE A 296 5.53 21.35 -18.45
N GLU A 297 4.99 22.19 -19.34
CA GLU A 297 3.90 21.80 -20.25
C GLU A 297 4.30 20.60 -21.12
N LEU A 298 5.49 20.63 -21.71
CA LEU A 298 6.00 19.52 -22.54
C LEU A 298 6.26 18.24 -21.74
N GLU A 299 6.68 18.36 -20.48
CA GLU A 299 6.83 17.22 -19.57
C GLU A 299 5.47 16.61 -19.19
N SER A 300 4.45 17.43 -18.94
CA SER A 300 3.08 16.96 -18.70
C SER A 300 2.54 16.19 -19.91
N VAL A 301 2.67 16.75 -21.11
CA VAL A 301 2.25 16.10 -22.36
C VAL A 301 3.03 14.80 -22.58
N LYS A 302 4.33 14.76 -22.24
CA LYS A 302 5.14 13.54 -22.32
C LYS A 302 4.62 12.45 -21.38
N ILE A 303 4.25 12.80 -20.15
CA ILE A 303 3.68 11.85 -19.16
C ILE A 303 2.34 11.32 -19.65
N GLU A 304 1.45 12.19 -20.13
CA GLU A 304 0.16 11.80 -20.71
C GLU A 304 0.34 10.84 -21.89
N MET A 305 1.28 11.14 -22.80
CA MET A 305 1.60 10.27 -23.93
C MET A 305 2.16 8.91 -23.47
N THR A 306 2.97 8.86 -22.41
CA THR A 306 3.44 7.58 -21.86
C THR A 306 2.32 6.77 -21.22
N ASN A 307 1.38 7.42 -20.52
CA ASN A 307 0.22 6.76 -19.93
C ASN A 307 -0.69 6.21 -21.03
N PHE A 308 -0.96 7.00 -22.07
CA PHE A 308 -1.74 6.57 -23.23
C PHE A 308 -1.10 5.35 -23.92
N LYS A 309 0.23 5.38 -24.13
CA LYS A 309 0.99 4.23 -24.65
C LYS A 309 0.85 2.99 -23.77
N SER A 310 0.90 3.13 -22.45
CA SER A 310 0.74 1.97 -21.55
C SER A 310 -0.67 1.36 -21.64
N GLY A 311 -1.71 2.20 -21.73
CA GLY A 311 -3.09 1.76 -21.89
C GLY A 311 -3.35 1.08 -23.23
N GLU A 312 -2.84 1.64 -24.34
CA GLU A 312 -2.96 0.99 -25.66
C GLU A 312 -2.18 -0.33 -25.72
N SER A 313 -1.01 -0.43 -25.10
CA SER A 313 -0.25 -1.68 -25.03
C SER A 313 -1.02 -2.79 -24.31
N GLU A 314 -1.79 -2.46 -23.27
CA GLU A 314 -2.62 -3.42 -22.55
C GLU A 314 -3.81 -3.87 -23.38
N ILE A 315 -4.45 -2.95 -24.11
CA ILE A 315 -5.52 -3.27 -25.06
C ILE A 315 -5.01 -4.18 -26.19
N VAL A 316 -3.84 -3.89 -26.77
CA VAL A 316 -3.22 -4.73 -27.81
C VAL A 316 -2.91 -6.13 -27.28
N LYS A 317 -2.45 -6.25 -26.03
CA LYS A 317 -2.22 -7.55 -25.37
C LYS A 317 -3.51 -8.35 -25.27
N ILE A 318 -4.60 -7.74 -24.79
CA ILE A 318 -5.92 -8.38 -24.70
C ILE A 318 -6.39 -8.87 -26.07
N TYR A 319 -6.31 -8.03 -27.11
CA TYR A 319 -6.69 -8.44 -28.46
C TYR A 319 -5.81 -9.57 -29.01
N THR A 320 -4.52 -9.58 -28.70
CA THR A 320 -3.60 -10.65 -29.11
C THR A 320 -3.99 -11.98 -28.46
N GLU A 321 -4.32 -11.96 -27.16
CA GLU A 321 -4.78 -13.14 -26.43
C GLU A 321 -6.12 -13.66 -26.96
N GLN A 322 -7.08 -12.77 -27.23
CA GLN A 322 -8.37 -13.13 -27.84
C GLN A 322 -8.20 -13.76 -29.22
N LEU A 323 -7.30 -13.24 -30.05
CA LEU A 323 -7.01 -13.81 -31.36
C LEU A 323 -6.33 -15.18 -31.27
N GLN A 324 -5.47 -15.38 -30.27
CA GLN A 324 -4.86 -16.67 -30.01
C GLN A 324 -5.89 -17.71 -29.55
N ASP A 325 -6.85 -17.33 -28.71
CA ASP A 325 -7.96 -18.19 -28.32
C ASP A 325 -8.84 -18.58 -29.53
N LEU A 326 -9.22 -17.58 -30.35
CA LEU A 326 -9.94 -17.81 -31.60
C LEU A 326 -9.18 -18.77 -32.53
N ARG A 327 -7.86 -18.61 -32.65
CA ARG A 327 -7.00 -19.52 -33.42
C ARG A 327 -7.08 -20.95 -32.90
N ASN A 328 -7.00 -21.14 -31.58
CA ASN A 328 -7.06 -22.45 -30.96
C ASN A 328 -8.42 -23.12 -31.18
N ARG A 329 -9.51 -22.37 -30.99
CA ARG A 329 -10.88 -22.86 -31.22
C ARG A 329 -11.13 -23.21 -32.68
N LEU A 330 -10.63 -22.40 -33.62
CA LEU A 330 -10.77 -22.66 -35.05
C LEU A 330 -9.97 -23.90 -35.48
N LYS A 331 -8.80 -24.12 -34.86
CA LYS A 331 -8.00 -25.34 -35.05
C LYS A 331 -8.74 -26.58 -34.55
N GLU A 332 -9.39 -26.50 -33.38
CA GLU A 332 -10.22 -27.58 -32.84
C GLU A 332 -11.42 -27.90 -33.74
N VAL A 333 -12.13 -26.88 -34.23
CA VAL A 333 -13.27 -27.06 -35.15
C VAL A 333 -12.82 -27.65 -36.50
N SER A 334 -11.68 -27.24 -37.04
CA SER A 334 -11.09 -27.83 -38.26
C SER A 334 -10.82 -29.33 -38.10
N THR A 335 -10.33 -29.77 -36.93
CA THR A 335 -10.13 -31.21 -36.65
C THR A 335 -11.41 -32.01 -36.48
N ILE A 336 -12.52 -31.39 -36.05
CA ILE A 336 -13.77 -32.10 -35.70
C ILE A 336 -14.73 -32.20 -36.90
N VAL A 337 -14.77 -31.19 -37.78
CA VAL A 337 -15.84 -31.07 -38.79
C VAL A 337 -15.50 -31.70 -40.15
N PHE A 338 -14.21 -31.96 -40.46
CA PHE A 338 -13.78 -32.43 -41.78
C PHE A 338 -13.25 -33.87 -41.85
N GLN A 339 -13.61 -34.73 -40.89
CA GLN A 339 -13.32 -36.16 -41.04
C GLN A 339 -14.23 -36.78 -42.13
N PRO A 340 -13.68 -37.44 -43.16
CA PRO A 340 -14.50 -38.08 -44.19
C PRO A 340 -15.40 -39.12 -43.54
N VAL A 341 -16.72 -38.99 -43.71
CA VAL A 341 -17.66 -40.03 -43.29
C VAL A 341 -17.37 -41.25 -44.16
N ARG A 342 -16.69 -42.25 -43.59
CA ARG A 342 -16.49 -43.54 -44.26
C ARG A 342 -17.83 -44.28 -44.26
N ILE A 343 -18.65 -44.02 -45.27
CA ILE A 343 -19.84 -44.84 -45.51
C ILE A 343 -19.33 -46.18 -46.04
N SER A 344 -19.25 -47.18 -45.17
CA SER A 344 -19.08 -48.58 -45.57
C SER A 344 -20.39 -49.04 -46.21
N LEU A 345 -20.52 -48.87 -47.52
CA LEU A 345 -21.60 -49.45 -48.32
C LEU A 345 -21.35 -50.96 -48.44
N SER A 346 -21.65 -51.72 -47.39
CA SER A 346 -21.80 -53.17 -47.46
C SER A 346 -23.24 -53.50 -47.85
N ALA A 347 -23.57 -53.33 -49.13
CA ALA A 347 -24.70 -53.99 -49.76
C ALA A 347 -24.54 -53.83 -51.28
N GLU A 348 -24.23 -54.93 -51.97
CA GLU A 348 -24.44 -55.02 -53.41
C GLU A 348 -25.92 -54.80 -53.74
N PRO A 349 -26.27 -53.91 -54.68
CA PRO A 349 -27.56 -53.93 -55.32
C PRO A 349 -27.38 -54.45 -56.74
N GLU A 350 -27.65 -55.74 -56.95
CA GLU A 350 -28.06 -56.19 -58.27
C GLU A 350 -29.34 -55.43 -58.66
N SER A 351 -29.39 -54.98 -59.92
CA SER A 351 -30.61 -54.60 -60.63
C SER A 351 -31.21 -53.20 -60.37
N LEU A 352 -30.48 -52.12 -60.65
CA LEU A 352 -31.07 -50.83 -61.05
C LEU A 352 -30.10 -50.13 -62.02
N SER A 353 -30.56 -49.77 -63.22
CA SER A 353 -29.79 -49.12 -64.30
C SER A 353 -29.42 -47.65 -64.04
N GLY A 354 -29.11 -47.28 -62.80
CA GLY A 354 -28.58 -45.96 -62.40
C GLY A 354 -27.34 -45.93 -61.48
N PRO A 355 -26.40 -46.90 -61.42
CA PRO A 355 -25.30 -46.86 -60.43
C PRO A 355 -24.20 -45.85 -60.79
N ASN A 356 -24.09 -45.50 -62.08
CA ASN A 356 -23.02 -44.64 -62.57
C ASN A 356 -23.18 -43.17 -62.17
N SER A 357 -24.42 -42.67 -62.05
CA SER A 357 -24.73 -41.28 -61.66
C SER A 357 -24.51 -41.03 -60.16
N LEU A 358 -24.87 -42.01 -59.32
CA LEU A 358 -24.71 -41.89 -57.87
C LEU A 358 -23.23 -41.95 -57.46
N ASN A 359 -22.46 -42.85 -58.07
CA ASN A 359 -21.02 -42.95 -57.84
C ASN A 359 -20.26 -41.71 -58.36
N SER A 360 -20.68 -41.10 -59.47
CA SER A 360 -20.10 -39.83 -59.91
C SER A 360 -20.44 -38.67 -58.96
N ASN A 361 -21.65 -38.62 -58.41
CA ASN A 361 -22.06 -37.60 -57.45
C ASN A 361 -21.35 -37.75 -56.11
N VAL A 362 -21.13 -38.97 -55.62
CA VAL A 362 -20.33 -39.24 -54.41
C VAL A 362 -18.88 -38.82 -54.61
N LYS A 363 -18.26 -39.13 -55.76
CA LYS A 363 -16.89 -38.68 -56.09
C LYS A 363 -16.79 -37.16 -56.25
N LEU A 364 -17.82 -36.52 -56.81
CA LEU A 364 -17.89 -35.07 -56.93
C LEU A 364 -18.04 -34.41 -55.55
N TYR A 365 -18.90 -34.95 -54.69
CA TYR A 365 -19.10 -34.52 -53.31
C TYR A 365 -17.79 -34.60 -52.52
N ASP A 366 -17.09 -35.74 -52.57
CA ASP A 366 -15.83 -35.97 -51.87
C ASP A 366 -14.70 -35.03 -52.35
N ARG A 367 -14.58 -34.83 -53.68
CA ARG A 367 -13.63 -33.84 -54.25
C ARG A 367 -13.97 -32.41 -53.85
N THR A 368 -15.25 -32.04 -53.84
CA THR A 368 -15.72 -30.70 -53.47
C THR A 368 -15.52 -30.44 -51.97
N LEU A 369 -15.68 -31.47 -51.12
CA LEU A 369 -15.40 -31.43 -49.68
C LEU A 369 -13.92 -31.25 -49.40
N LYS A 370 -13.08 -32.01 -50.10
CA LYS A 370 -11.62 -31.85 -50.00
C LYS A 370 -11.18 -30.45 -50.43
N HIS A 371 -11.68 -29.95 -51.55
CA HIS A 371 -11.41 -28.59 -52.01
C HIS A 371 -11.88 -27.54 -51.00
N LEU A 372 -13.08 -27.69 -50.43
CA LEU A 372 -13.59 -26.79 -49.40
C LEU A 372 -12.71 -26.80 -48.14
N ALA A 373 -12.29 -27.99 -47.69
CA ALA A 373 -11.40 -28.14 -46.54
C ALA A 373 -10.03 -27.48 -46.79
N ASP A 374 -9.46 -27.65 -48.00
CA ASP A 374 -8.20 -27.04 -48.40
C ASP A 374 -8.31 -25.50 -48.46
N VAL A 375 -9.39 -24.97 -49.03
CA VAL A 375 -9.66 -23.52 -49.08
C VAL A 375 -9.88 -22.96 -47.67
N LEU A 376 -10.65 -23.64 -46.82
CA LEU A 376 -10.89 -23.20 -45.44
C LEU A 376 -9.64 -23.27 -44.57
N ASN A 377 -8.78 -24.27 -44.75
CA ASN A 377 -7.48 -24.31 -44.07
C ASN A 377 -6.54 -23.21 -44.57
N SER A 378 -6.51 -22.94 -45.89
CA SER A 378 -5.76 -21.83 -46.47
C SER A 378 -6.23 -20.47 -45.94
N VAL A 379 -7.55 -20.26 -45.84
CA VAL A 379 -8.14 -19.07 -45.21
C VAL A 379 -7.75 -18.99 -43.75
N THR A 380 -7.98 -20.04 -42.99
CA THR A 380 -7.76 -20.08 -41.53
C THR A 380 -6.31 -19.81 -41.19
N GLN A 381 -5.39 -20.57 -41.77
CA GLN A 381 -3.97 -20.46 -41.47
C GLN A 381 -3.38 -19.17 -42.06
N GLY A 382 -3.74 -18.83 -43.30
CA GLY A 382 -3.24 -17.63 -43.99
C GLY A 382 -3.72 -16.31 -43.37
N THR A 383 -4.98 -16.22 -42.95
CA THR A 383 -5.51 -15.02 -42.25
C THR A 383 -4.89 -14.89 -40.86
N THR A 384 -4.66 -16.00 -40.15
CA THR A 384 -4.07 -15.92 -38.82
C THR A 384 -2.59 -15.53 -38.86
N ASP A 385 -1.82 -16.06 -39.81
CA ASP A 385 -0.39 -15.75 -39.94
C ASP A 385 -0.18 -14.30 -40.41
N THR A 386 -1.02 -13.81 -41.33
CA THR A 386 -1.00 -12.40 -41.76
C THR A 386 -1.42 -11.47 -40.63
N LEU A 387 -2.47 -11.79 -39.87
CA LEU A 387 -2.90 -11.00 -38.72
C LEU A 387 -1.82 -10.91 -37.65
N THR A 388 -1.13 -12.03 -37.36
CA THR A 388 0.02 -12.08 -36.44
C THR A 388 1.15 -11.15 -36.91
N GLN A 389 1.43 -11.13 -38.21
CA GLN A 389 2.45 -10.25 -38.79
C GLN A 389 2.04 -8.77 -38.77
N THR A 390 0.76 -8.47 -38.97
CA THR A 390 0.19 -7.12 -38.86
C THR A 390 0.29 -6.61 -37.42
N LEU A 391 -0.09 -7.44 -36.43
CA LEU A 391 0.07 -7.15 -35.00
C LEU A 391 1.53 -6.87 -34.61
N ARG A 392 2.48 -7.68 -35.11
CA ARG A 392 3.90 -7.45 -34.87
C ARG A 392 4.38 -6.11 -35.45
N SER A 393 3.88 -5.75 -36.63
CA SER A 393 4.21 -4.47 -37.27
C SER A 393 3.61 -3.28 -36.49
N VAL A 394 2.38 -3.43 -35.97
CA VAL A 394 1.74 -2.43 -35.08
C VAL A 394 2.51 -2.28 -33.77
N ALA A 395 2.95 -3.38 -33.15
CA ALA A 395 3.77 -3.33 -31.94
C ALA A 395 5.08 -2.56 -32.17
N SER A 396 5.75 -2.79 -33.32
CA SER A 396 6.97 -2.06 -33.67
C SER A 396 6.74 -0.56 -33.87
N LEU A 397 5.57 -0.16 -34.40
CA LEU A 397 5.20 1.26 -34.53
C LEU A 397 5.03 1.92 -33.16
N HIS A 398 4.51 1.19 -32.19
CA HIS A 398 4.23 1.69 -30.85
C HIS A 398 5.52 1.94 -30.02
N GLU A 399 6.58 1.16 -30.29
CA GLU A 399 7.90 1.29 -29.65
C GLU A 399 8.71 2.52 -30.13
N PHE A 400 8.33 3.17 -31.24
CA PHE A 400 9.06 4.34 -31.72
C PHE A 400 9.03 5.52 -30.71
N ARG A 401 10.22 6.07 -30.42
CA ARG A 401 10.40 7.35 -29.71
C ARG A 401 10.41 8.51 -30.71
N LEU A 402 9.75 9.62 -30.39
CA LEU A 402 9.64 10.79 -31.28
C LEU A 402 10.96 11.60 -31.28
N GLU A 403 11.85 11.28 -32.20
CA GLU A 403 13.02 12.07 -32.59
C GLU A 403 12.85 12.45 -34.07
N ARG A 404 13.48 13.53 -34.54
CA ARG A 404 13.21 14.08 -35.88
C ARG A 404 13.54 13.10 -37.03
N SER A 405 14.47 12.18 -36.81
CA SER A 405 14.81 11.05 -37.70
C SER A 405 13.82 9.88 -37.62
N SER A 406 13.13 9.70 -36.50
CA SER A 406 12.18 8.59 -36.29
C SER A 406 10.82 8.86 -36.91
N ILE A 407 10.46 10.13 -37.16
CA ILE A 407 9.16 10.49 -37.77
C ILE A 407 9.06 10.00 -39.22
N GLU A 408 10.13 10.12 -40.02
CA GLU A 408 10.12 9.62 -41.41
C GLU A 408 10.15 8.08 -41.45
N GLN A 409 10.87 7.45 -40.53
CA GLN A 409 10.84 6.00 -40.37
C GLN A 409 9.44 5.52 -39.97
N PHE A 410 8.79 6.19 -39.02
CA PHE A 410 7.43 5.91 -38.58
C PHE A 410 6.43 6.02 -39.73
N LYS A 411 6.51 7.09 -40.54
CA LYS A 411 5.68 7.26 -41.75
C LYS A 411 5.87 6.13 -42.75
N SER A 412 7.12 5.71 -43.00
CA SER A 412 7.43 4.59 -43.89
C SER A 412 6.82 3.28 -43.39
N THR A 413 7.03 2.95 -42.11
CA THR A 413 6.46 1.74 -41.49
C THR A 413 4.93 1.76 -41.44
N LEU A 414 4.32 2.93 -41.31
CA LEU A 414 2.86 3.09 -41.37
C LEU A 414 2.32 2.87 -42.80
N ALA A 415 3.03 3.38 -43.82
CA ALA A 415 2.68 3.15 -45.21
C ALA A 415 2.78 1.66 -45.59
N GLU A 416 3.83 0.97 -45.13
CA GLU A 416 3.99 -0.48 -45.30
C GLU A 416 2.88 -1.27 -44.58
N LEU A 417 2.50 -0.86 -43.36
CA LEU A 417 1.40 -1.47 -42.61
C LEU A 417 0.08 -1.33 -43.37
N LYS A 418 -0.21 -0.14 -43.89
CA LYS A 418 -1.41 0.14 -44.69
C LYS A 418 -1.46 -0.77 -45.92
N GLN A 419 -0.36 -0.86 -46.67
CA GLN A 419 -0.28 -1.71 -47.86
C GLN A 419 -0.48 -3.20 -47.51
N LYS A 420 0.09 -3.66 -46.40
CA LYS A 420 -0.11 -5.04 -45.90
C LYS A 420 -1.57 -5.34 -45.57
N MET A 421 -2.27 -4.43 -44.88
CA MET A 421 -3.68 -4.59 -44.55
C MET A 421 -4.57 -4.64 -45.81
N GLU A 422 -4.29 -3.78 -46.79
CA GLU A 422 -5.03 -3.73 -48.05
C GLU A 422 -4.87 -5.03 -48.86
N LYS A 423 -3.65 -5.57 -48.91
CA LYS A 423 -3.37 -6.88 -49.52
C LYS A 423 -4.05 -8.03 -48.77
N GLN A 424 -4.05 -7.99 -47.44
CA GLN A 424 -4.73 -8.99 -46.60
C GLN A 424 -6.25 -9.00 -46.84
N TYR A 425 -6.86 -7.82 -46.92
CA TYR A 425 -8.28 -7.66 -47.22
C TYR A 425 -8.63 -8.23 -48.60
N SER A 426 -7.86 -7.88 -49.63
CA SER A 426 -8.03 -8.42 -50.99
C SER A 426 -7.94 -9.95 -51.04
N THR A 427 -6.95 -10.53 -50.35
CA THR A 427 -6.74 -11.99 -50.29
C THR A 427 -7.91 -12.69 -49.58
N THR A 428 -8.37 -12.12 -48.47
CA THR A 428 -9.51 -12.65 -47.70
C THR A 428 -10.80 -12.61 -48.52
N LEU A 429 -11.05 -11.51 -49.22
CA LEU A 429 -12.22 -11.35 -50.08
C LEU A 429 -12.24 -12.38 -51.22
N ASN A 430 -11.09 -12.63 -51.86
CA ASN A 430 -10.95 -13.65 -52.90
C ASN A 430 -11.26 -15.06 -52.35
N ASN A 431 -10.73 -15.40 -51.17
CA ASN A 431 -10.97 -16.72 -50.59
C ASN A 431 -12.43 -16.90 -50.15
N VAL A 432 -13.08 -15.86 -49.61
CA VAL A 432 -14.53 -15.89 -49.33
C VAL A 432 -15.33 -16.13 -50.61
N GLY A 433 -14.91 -15.55 -51.73
CA GLY A 433 -15.47 -15.85 -53.05
C GLY A 433 -15.34 -17.33 -53.45
N GLN A 434 -14.18 -17.95 -53.20
CA GLN A 434 -13.95 -19.38 -53.47
C GLN A 434 -14.80 -20.30 -52.57
N VAL A 435 -14.91 -19.98 -51.28
CA VAL A 435 -15.78 -20.71 -50.34
C VAL A 435 -17.24 -20.64 -50.81
N ARG A 436 -17.72 -19.44 -51.15
CA ARG A 436 -19.07 -19.24 -51.66
C ARG A 436 -19.32 -20.03 -52.95
N SER A 437 -18.39 -19.99 -53.91
CA SER A 437 -18.50 -20.77 -55.15
C SER A 437 -18.57 -22.28 -54.88
N THR A 438 -17.80 -22.77 -53.90
CA THR A 438 -17.79 -24.20 -53.52
C THR A 438 -19.10 -24.60 -52.82
N LEU A 439 -19.67 -23.74 -51.97
CA LEU A 439 -20.98 -23.95 -51.35
C LEU A 439 -22.12 -23.99 -52.38
N THR A 440 -22.07 -23.17 -53.42
CA THR A 440 -23.04 -23.23 -54.53
C THR A 440 -23.01 -24.57 -55.27
N ILE A 441 -21.84 -25.21 -55.38
CA ILE A 441 -21.73 -26.56 -55.96
C ILE A 441 -22.42 -27.58 -55.04
N PHE A 442 -22.23 -27.50 -53.72
CA PHE A 442 -22.94 -28.36 -52.76
C PHE A 442 -24.46 -28.20 -52.83
N GLU A 443 -24.96 -26.97 -52.87
CA GLU A 443 -26.40 -26.69 -53.03
C GLU A 443 -26.98 -27.34 -54.29
N GLY A 444 -26.21 -27.37 -55.39
CA GLY A 444 -26.56 -28.09 -56.61
C GLY A 444 -26.65 -29.60 -56.39
N ILE A 445 -25.61 -30.22 -55.79
CA ILE A 445 -25.58 -31.66 -55.50
C ILE A 445 -26.75 -32.08 -54.60
N PHE A 446 -27.06 -31.29 -53.56
CA PHE A 446 -28.18 -31.57 -52.66
C PHE A 446 -29.54 -31.42 -53.35
N ARG A 447 -29.68 -30.44 -54.24
CA ARG A 447 -30.90 -30.27 -55.05
C ARG A 447 -31.14 -31.48 -55.94
N ASP A 448 -30.11 -31.93 -56.64
CA ASP A 448 -30.17 -33.10 -57.52
C ASP A 448 -30.50 -34.37 -56.71
N TYR A 449 -29.87 -34.56 -55.55
CA TYR A 449 -30.15 -35.67 -54.65
C TYR A 449 -31.59 -35.66 -54.13
N ASN A 450 -32.12 -34.50 -53.74
CA ASN A 450 -33.48 -34.37 -53.23
C ASN A 450 -34.52 -34.65 -54.34
N GLU A 451 -34.22 -34.28 -55.58
CA GLU A 451 -35.03 -34.63 -56.75
C GLU A 451 -35.05 -36.15 -57.02
N LEU A 452 -33.90 -36.83 -56.85
CA LEU A 452 -33.79 -38.30 -56.90
C LEU A 452 -34.54 -38.98 -55.76
N LEU A 453 -34.47 -38.44 -54.53
CA LEU A 453 -35.16 -38.98 -53.35
C LEU A 453 -36.69 -38.93 -53.53
N ASN A 454 -37.21 -37.79 -53.98
CA ASN A 454 -38.64 -37.61 -54.26
C ASN A 454 -39.16 -38.57 -55.35
N LYS A 455 -38.32 -38.95 -56.33
CA LYS A 455 -38.64 -39.98 -57.33
C LYS A 455 -38.65 -41.41 -56.75
N SER A 456 -37.87 -41.67 -55.70
CA SER A 456 -37.76 -43.00 -55.05
C SER A 456 -38.84 -43.28 -53.99
N VAL A 457 -39.32 -42.25 -53.28
CA VAL A 457 -40.37 -42.35 -52.25
C VAL A 457 -41.75 -42.65 -52.84
N ALA A 458 -41.94 -42.47 -54.16
CA ALA A 458 -43.19 -42.78 -54.87
C ALA A 458 -43.50 -44.28 -55.04
N LYS A 459 -42.73 -45.21 -54.46
CA LYS A 459 -43.01 -46.65 -54.51
C LYS A 459 -43.23 -47.22 -53.10
N PRO A 460 -44.45 -47.68 -52.75
CA PRO A 460 -44.70 -48.25 -51.44
C PRO A 460 -44.32 -49.74 -51.44
N LYS A 461 -43.44 -50.15 -50.52
CA LYS A 461 -43.30 -51.57 -50.16
C LYS A 461 -43.22 -51.70 -48.63
N VAL A 462 -44.23 -52.36 -48.08
CA VAL A 462 -44.45 -52.65 -46.66
C VAL A 462 -43.72 -53.95 -46.33
N GLU A 463 -42.91 -54.02 -45.26
CA GLU A 463 -42.53 -55.30 -44.64
C GLU A 463 -42.07 -55.19 -43.15
N ARG A 464 -42.81 -55.94 -42.30
CA ARG A 464 -42.54 -56.62 -40.99
C ARG A 464 -42.01 -55.86 -39.73
N PRO A 465 -42.82 -55.76 -38.64
CA PRO A 465 -42.46 -55.05 -37.39
C PRO A 465 -41.57 -55.76 -36.35
N SER A 466 -41.31 -57.07 -36.42
CA SER A 466 -40.77 -57.79 -35.25
C SER A 466 -39.26 -57.66 -35.03
N ALA A 467 -38.45 -57.61 -36.10
CA ALA A 467 -36.99 -57.44 -35.98
C ALA A 467 -36.61 -56.03 -35.48
N ASN A 468 -37.48 -55.04 -35.68
CA ASN A 468 -37.26 -53.67 -35.26
C ASN A 468 -37.32 -53.51 -33.73
N VAL A 469 -38.14 -54.28 -33.02
CA VAL A 469 -38.34 -54.12 -31.58
C VAL A 469 -37.13 -54.62 -30.78
N GLU A 470 -36.54 -55.75 -31.17
CA GLU A 470 -35.33 -56.27 -30.54
C GLU A 470 -34.12 -55.37 -30.80
N ALA A 471 -33.97 -54.87 -32.03
CA ALA A 471 -32.93 -53.90 -32.39
C ALA A 471 -33.10 -52.57 -31.62
N LEU A 472 -34.34 -52.09 -31.45
CA LEU A 472 -34.62 -50.88 -30.68
C LEU A 472 -34.32 -51.08 -29.17
N THR A 473 -34.63 -52.26 -28.64
CA THR A 473 -34.36 -52.61 -27.24
C THR A 473 -32.86 -52.69 -26.98
N ALA A 474 -32.10 -53.32 -27.87
CA ALA A 474 -30.63 -53.35 -27.78
C ALA A 474 -30.01 -51.94 -27.88
N ALA A 475 -30.52 -51.09 -28.78
CA ALA A 475 -30.08 -49.70 -28.90
C ALA A 475 -30.41 -48.86 -27.65
N LEU A 476 -31.57 -49.07 -27.02
CA LEU A 476 -31.94 -48.39 -25.78
C LEU A 476 -31.04 -48.81 -24.60
N VAL A 477 -30.69 -50.09 -24.51
CA VAL A 477 -29.76 -50.60 -23.48
C VAL A 477 -28.35 -50.04 -23.69
N ALA A 478 -27.84 -50.03 -24.93
CA ALA A 478 -26.54 -49.45 -25.26
C ALA A 478 -26.50 -47.95 -24.90
N ARG A 479 -27.55 -47.20 -25.26
CA ARG A 479 -27.67 -45.77 -24.89
C ARG A 479 -27.76 -45.57 -23.37
N GLY A 480 -28.40 -46.50 -22.65
CA GLY A 480 -28.43 -46.50 -21.18
C GLY A 480 -27.04 -46.67 -20.55
N GLN A 481 -26.23 -47.56 -21.12
CA GLN A 481 -24.84 -47.77 -20.69
C GLN A 481 -23.97 -46.55 -21.01
N GLU A 482 -24.13 -45.94 -22.18
CA GLU A 482 -23.44 -44.69 -22.55
C GLU A 482 -23.79 -43.55 -21.60
N LEU A 483 -25.08 -43.37 -21.26
CA LEU A 483 -25.53 -42.36 -20.29
C LEU A 483 -24.92 -42.60 -18.90
N GLN A 484 -24.80 -43.86 -18.48
CA GLN A 484 -24.17 -44.20 -17.20
C GLN A 484 -22.67 -43.91 -17.21
N SER A 485 -21.98 -44.19 -18.32
CA SER A 485 -20.57 -43.86 -18.51
C SER A 485 -20.34 -42.33 -18.51
N LEU A 486 -21.14 -41.59 -19.28
CA LEU A 486 -21.09 -40.13 -19.34
C LEU A 486 -21.37 -39.49 -17.97
N LYS A 487 -22.27 -40.06 -17.19
CA LYS A 487 -22.56 -39.58 -15.83
C LYS A 487 -21.37 -39.79 -14.88
N ALA A 488 -20.73 -40.95 -14.94
CA ALA A 488 -19.52 -41.21 -14.15
C ALA A 488 -18.36 -40.29 -14.55
N GLU A 489 -18.22 -39.98 -15.84
CA GLU A 489 -17.21 -39.04 -16.33
C GLU A 489 -17.51 -37.60 -15.90
N LEU A 490 -18.79 -37.17 -15.91
CA LEU A 490 -19.21 -35.88 -15.37
C LEU A 490 -18.92 -35.73 -13.88
N ASP A 491 -19.17 -36.79 -13.10
CA ASP A 491 -18.86 -36.78 -11.66
C ASP A 491 -17.35 -36.64 -11.44
N LYS A 492 -16.53 -37.37 -12.21
CA LYS A 492 -15.06 -37.24 -12.15
C LYS A 492 -14.55 -35.86 -12.56
N LEU A 493 -15.13 -35.27 -13.59
CA LEU A 493 -14.79 -33.91 -14.04
C LEU A 493 -15.21 -32.85 -13.02
N ARG A 494 -16.31 -33.07 -12.30
CA ARG A 494 -16.74 -32.19 -11.19
C ARG A 494 -15.72 -32.20 -10.06
N ASP A 495 -15.26 -33.39 -9.63
CA ASP A 495 -14.24 -33.50 -8.58
C ASP A 495 -12.91 -32.85 -9.00
N GLN A 496 -12.51 -33.00 -10.27
CA GLN A 496 -11.33 -32.32 -10.81
C GLN A 496 -11.49 -30.79 -10.81
N LYS A 497 -12.68 -30.29 -11.14
CA LYS A 497 -12.99 -28.87 -11.09
C LYS A 497 -12.88 -28.32 -9.67
N GLU A 498 -13.43 -29.00 -8.68
CA GLU A 498 -13.34 -28.60 -7.27
C GLU A 498 -11.87 -28.51 -6.80
N ASN A 499 -11.03 -29.46 -7.22
CA ASN A 499 -9.60 -29.41 -6.92
C ASN A 499 -8.89 -28.24 -7.63
N ILE A 500 -9.23 -27.95 -8.89
CA ILE A 500 -8.70 -26.78 -9.60
C ILE A 500 -9.08 -25.48 -8.88
N ASP A 501 -10.33 -25.37 -8.41
CA ASP A 501 -10.81 -24.18 -7.71
C ASP A 501 -10.10 -24.03 -6.35
N LEU A 502 -9.83 -25.13 -5.64
CA LEU A 502 -9.00 -25.12 -4.43
C LEU A 502 -7.56 -24.67 -4.70
N MET A 503 -6.92 -25.20 -5.75
CA MET A 503 -5.55 -24.81 -6.13
C MET A 503 -5.47 -23.34 -6.55
N LYS A 504 -6.49 -22.81 -7.21
CA LYS A 504 -6.58 -21.37 -7.53
C LYS A 504 -6.67 -20.52 -6.26
N ALA A 505 -7.54 -20.88 -5.33
CA ALA A 505 -7.64 -20.17 -4.05
C ALA A 505 -6.31 -20.19 -3.28
N GLN A 506 -5.57 -21.31 -3.31
CA GLN A 506 -4.23 -21.41 -2.73
C GLN A 506 -3.21 -20.50 -3.43
N LEU A 507 -3.23 -20.43 -4.76
CA LEU A 507 -2.37 -19.52 -5.53
C LEU A 507 -2.68 -18.04 -5.24
N ASP A 508 -3.96 -17.69 -5.12
CA ASP A 508 -4.38 -16.32 -4.79
C ASP A 508 -3.95 -15.92 -3.38
N LEU A 509 -4.05 -16.84 -2.41
CA LEU A 509 -3.54 -16.61 -1.06
C LEU A 509 -2.02 -16.39 -1.07
N TYR A 510 -1.26 -17.25 -1.75
CA TYR A 510 0.20 -17.07 -1.85
C TYR A 510 0.61 -15.81 -2.58
N LYS A 511 -0.16 -15.39 -3.59
CA LYS A 511 0.07 -14.12 -4.28
C LYS A 511 -0.16 -12.95 -3.33
N SER A 512 -1.27 -12.95 -2.58
CA SER A 512 -1.57 -11.93 -1.57
C SER A 512 -0.49 -11.87 -0.50
N ASP A 513 -0.05 -13.02 0.03
CA ASP A 513 1.00 -13.09 1.05
C ASP A 513 2.34 -12.57 0.52
N PHE A 514 2.67 -12.91 -0.73
CA PHE A 514 3.88 -12.42 -1.39
C PHE A 514 3.84 -10.90 -1.60
N GLU A 515 2.69 -10.35 -2.00
CA GLU A 515 2.51 -8.91 -2.19
C GLU A 515 2.63 -8.16 -0.84
N ALA A 516 2.02 -8.67 0.23
CA ALA A 516 2.14 -8.13 1.57
C ALA A 516 3.59 -8.16 2.11
N GLU A 517 4.30 -9.28 1.92
CA GLU A 517 5.72 -9.41 2.29
C GLU A 517 6.59 -8.44 1.48
N ARG A 518 6.31 -8.26 0.19
CA ARG A 518 7.02 -7.32 -0.67
C ARG A 518 6.83 -5.88 -0.20
N GLU A 519 5.60 -5.47 0.10
CA GLU A 519 5.29 -4.12 0.61
C GLU A 519 5.98 -3.87 1.96
N SER A 520 5.88 -4.83 2.88
CA SER A 520 6.57 -4.80 4.16
C SER A 520 8.09 -4.63 4.00
N ARG A 521 8.71 -5.38 3.08
CA ARG A 521 10.14 -5.24 2.78
C ARG A 521 10.49 -3.90 2.16
N GLN A 522 9.66 -3.37 1.27
CA GLN A 522 9.89 -2.06 0.68
C GLN A 522 9.85 -0.95 1.73
N LYS A 523 8.91 -1.04 2.67
CA LYS A 523 8.81 -0.13 3.81
C LYS A 523 10.01 -0.24 4.75
N MET A 524 10.44 -1.46 5.09
CA MET A 524 11.66 -1.65 5.88
C MET A 524 12.92 -1.11 5.17
N ALA A 525 12.99 -1.25 3.84
CA ALA A 525 14.10 -0.73 3.05
C ALA A 525 14.15 0.80 3.08
N SER A 526 13.00 1.48 2.94
CA SER A 526 12.95 2.95 3.03
C SER A 526 13.24 3.44 4.44
N GLU A 527 12.72 2.79 5.49
CA GLU A 527 13.05 3.11 6.88
C GLU A 527 14.55 2.93 7.16
N LYS A 528 15.16 1.87 6.64
CA LYS A 528 16.62 1.66 6.72
C LYS A 528 17.40 2.78 6.05
N GLU A 529 16.96 3.25 4.88
CA GLU A 529 17.63 4.35 4.17
C GLU A 529 17.52 5.68 4.93
N ASN A 530 16.35 5.95 5.53
CA ASN A 530 16.13 7.12 6.40
C ASN A 530 17.08 7.07 7.61
N LEU A 531 17.10 5.95 8.33
CA LEU A 531 17.99 5.77 9.48
C LEU A 531 19.48 5.88 9.12
N LEU A 532 19.89 5.37 7.95
CA LEU A 532 21.26 5.54 7.47
C LEU A 532 21.58 7.01 7.18
N THR A 533 20.62 7.76 6.63
CA THR A 533 20.77 9.19 6.36
C THR A 533 20.86 9.99 7.65
N ASP A 534 20.03 9.68 8.64
CA ASP A 534 20.08 10.29 9.97
C ASP A 534 21.40 9.99 10.66
N LEU A 535 21.88 8.74 10.60
CA LEU A 535 23.17 8.34 11.16
C LEU A 535 24.33 9.08 10.49
N ARG A 536 24.32 9.25 9.17
CA ARG A 536 25.34 10.07 8.46
C ARG A 536 25.29 11.52 8.91
N THR A 537 24.09 12.09 9.08
CA THR A 537 23.91 13.47 9.52
C THR A 537 24.39 13.67 10.96
N ALA A 538 24.03 12.75 11.85
CA ALA A 538 24.49 12.73 13.24
C ALA A 538 26.02 12.59 13.32
N LYS A 539 26.62 11.68 12.54
CA LYS A 539 28.09 11.55 12.45
C LYS A 539 28.76 12.84 11.98
N ARG A 540 28.21 13.52 10.97
CA ARG A 540 28.74 14.80 10.48
C ARG A 540 28.67 15.89 11.55
N ARG A 541 27.54 16.01 12.26
CA ARG A 541 27.40 16.94 13.41
C ARG A 541 28.39 16.62 14.52
N ASN A 542 28.61 15.34 14.83
CA ASN A 542 29.55 14.92 15.87
C ASN A 542 31.01 15.21 15.45
N GLN A 543 31.35 15.05 14.17
CA GLN A 543 32.65 15.46 13.64
C GLN A 543 32.85 16.98 13.71
N GLU A 544 31.82 17.76 13.36
CA GLU A 544 31.86 19.22 13.44
C GLU A 544 32.03 19.68 14.90
N LEU A 545 31.23 19.15 15.83
CA LEU A 545 31.37 19.42 17.26
C LEU A 545 32.75 19.03 17.80
N ASN A 546 33.30 17.88 17.38
CA ASN A 546 34.66 17.50 17.75
C ASN A 546 35.71 18.46 17.18
N LYS A 547 35.50 18.99 15.98
CA LYS A 547 36.37 20.00 15.39
C LYS A 547 36.32 21.30 16.20
N HIS A 548 35.11 21.76 16.56
CA HIS A 548 34.90 22.94 17.40
C HIS A 548 35.53 22.74 18.78
N LEU A 549 35.37 21.57 19.41
CA LEU A 549 36.04 21.23 20.67
C LEU A 549 37.57 21.24 20.54
N ASN A 550 38.12 20.74 19.44
CA ASN A 550 39.56 20.78 19.19
C ASN A 550 40.07 22.20 18.92
N GLU A 551 39.28 23.05 18.27
CA GLU A 551 39.58 24.48 18.05
C GLU A 551 39.55 25.24 19.38
N VAL A 552 38.54 25.01 20.23
CA VAL A 552 38.49 25.53 21.61
C VAL A 552 39.69 25.04 22.42
N ARG A 553 40.08 23.76 22.30
CA ARG A 553 41.28 23.22 22.96
C ARG A 553 42.56 23.92 22.51
N LYS A 554 42.66 24.32 21.23
CA LYS A 554 43.81 25.09 20.71
C LYS A 554 43.81 26.54 21.19
N MET A 555 42.63 27.17 21.25
CA MET A 555 42.48 28.57 21.66
C MET A 555 42.60 28.77 23.18
N ASN A 556 42.23 27.76 23.99
CA ASN A 556 42.21 27.89 25.44
C ASN A 556 42.71 26.61 26.18
N PRO A 557 44.03 26.36 26.22
CA PRO A 557 44.61 25.11 26.76
C PRO A 557 44.33 24.87 28.26
N ASN A 558 44.23 25.95 29.04
CA ASN A 558 44.07 25.88 30.51
C ASN A 558 42.67 25.42 30.95
N VAL A 559 41.63 25.71 30.16
CA VAL A 559 40.23 25.32 30.47
C VAL A 559 40.02 23.81 30.28
N TYR A 560 40.71 23.22 29.31
CA TYR A 560 40.67 21.77 29.07
C TYR A 560 41.39 20.98 30.17
N GLN A 561 42.46 21.55 30.74
CA GLN A 561 43.22 20.93 31.82
C GLN A 561 42.41 20.89 33.13
N MET A 562 41.60 21.91 33.43
CA MET A 562 40.71 21.91 34.60
C MET A 562 39.53 20.93 34.51
N SER A 563 39.04 20.65 33.29
CA SER A 563 37.91 19.74 33.07
C SER A 563 38.32 18.26 33.02
N ALA A 564 39.48 17.94 32.43
CA ALA A 564 40.03 16.57 32.46
C ALA A 564 40.52 16.14 33.86
N SER A 565 40.98 17.09 34.69
CA SER A 565 41.45 16.83 36.07
C SER A 565 40.33 16.41 37.03
N ARG A 566 39.06 16.61 36.66
CA ARG A 566 37.91 16.30 37.52
C ARG A 566 37.36 14.88 37.29
N ALA A 567 37.82 14.17 36.27
CA ALA A 567 37.36 12.82 35.91
C ALA A 567 38.21 11.67 36.51
N THR A 568 39.30 11.96 37.22
CA THR A 568 40.18 10.93 37.82
C THR A 568 40.01 10.72 39.33
N ALA A 569 39.00 11.34 39.95
CA ALA A 569 38.68 11.10 41.36
C ALA A 569 37.87 9.80 41.52
N ALA A 570 38.58 8.68 41.64
CA ALA A 570 38.03 7.39 42.04
C ALA A 570 37.37 7.47 43.44
N PRO A 571 36.18 6.87 43.65
CA PRO A 571 35.63 6.71 44.98
C PRO A 571 36.30 5.52 45.69
N SER A 572 36.67 5.74 46.95
CA SER A 572 37.34 4.78 47.84
C SER A 572 36.38 3.68 48.35
N PRO A 573 36.90 2.50 48.75
CA PRO A 573 36.08 1.34 49.11
C PRO A 573 35.70 1.35 50.61
N SER A 574 34.49 0.93 50.93
CA SER A 574 34.08 0.52 52.29
C SER A 574 33.19 -0.72 52.22
N PRO A 575 33.19 -1.60 53.26
CA PRO A 575 32.97 -3.03 53.06
C PRO A 575 31.58 -3.54 53.47
N SER A 576 31.14 -4.57 52.74
CA SER A 576 30.36 -5.75 53.13
C SER A 576 29.05 -5.63 53.94
N ALA A 577 27.94 -6.05 53.32
CA ALA A 577 26.94 -6.93 53.93
C ALA A 577 26.19 -7.78 52.88
N SER A 578 26.50 -9.08 52.90
CA SER A 578 25.75 -10.30 52.52
C SER A 578 24.20 -10.18 52.50
N SER A 579 23.37 -10.83 51.67
CA SER A 579 23.36 -12.19 51.07
C SER A 579 22.28 -12.29 49.94
N PRO A 580 21.78 -13.46 49.47
CA PRO A 580 21.76 -13.78 48.03
C PRO A 580 20.35 -13.88 47.41
N SER A 581 20.22 -13.73 46.09
CA SER A 581 19.09 -14.34 45.39
C SER A 581 19.39 -14.62 43.93
N THR A 582 19.56 -15.91 43.67
CA THR A 582 19.45 -16.61 42.40
C THR A 582 18.24 -16.18 41.57
N ARG A 583 18.47 -15.80 40.30
CA ARG A 583 17.61 -16.25 39.20
C ARG A 583 18.30 -16.19 37.82
N PRO A 584 17.82 -17.00 36.86
CA PRO A 584 18.57 -17.46 35.69
C PRO A 584 18.37 -16.60 34.43
N ALA A 585 19.23 -16.87 33.47
CA ALA A 585 19.33 -16.33 32.13
C ALA A 585 18.08 -16.47 31.24
N ARG A 586 17.87 -15.48 30.35
CA ARG A 586 17.64 -15.65 28.89
C ARG A 586 17.82 -14.29 28.15
N PRO A 587 18.22 -14.26 26.86
CA PRO A 587 19.02 -13.18 26.30
C PRO A 587 18.22 -12.17 25.49
N ALA A 588 18.79 -10.97 25.36
CA ALA A 588 18.43 -9.99 24.33
C ALA A 588 19.66 -9.72 23.43
N PRO A 589 19.44 -9.46 22.13
CA PRO A 589 20.49 -9.30 21.14
C PRO A 589 20.99 -7.86 21.12
N HIS A 590 22.32 -7.69 21.10
CA HIS A 590 22.95 -6.40 20.87
C HIS A 590 23.76 -6.43 19.57
N SER A 591 23.52 -5.40 18.75
CA SER A 591 24.42 -4.89 17.73
C SER A 591 25.85 -4.71 18.26
N PRO A 592 26.90 -5.00 17.48
CA PRO A 592 28.25 -4.61 17.84
C PRO A 592 28.66 -3.31 17.14
N ALA A 593 29.01 -2.31 17.95
CA ALA A 593 30.02 -1.33 17.60
C ALA A 593 31.38 -1.86 18.11
N ALA A 594 32.36 -1.85 17.22
CA ALA A 594 33.69 -2.40 17.41
C ALA A 594 34.53 -1.61 18.43
N THR A 595 35.17 -2.33 19.36
CA THR A 595 36.64 -2.34 19.62
C THR A 595 36.91 -3.13 20.90
N GLY A 596 37.44 -4.35 20.77
CA GLY A 596 37.89 -5.18 21.87
C GLY A 596 38.59 -6.42 21.31
N ASN A 597 39.87 -6.59 21.61
CA ASN A 597 40.76 -7.66 21.14
C ASN A 597 40.09 -9.04 21.10
N THR A 598 39.74 -9.52 19.91
CA THR A 598 39.25 -10.89 19.70
C THR A 598 40.44 -11.81 19.43
N LYS A 599 40.77 -12.67 20.39
CA LYS A 599 41.63 -13.84 20.14
C LYS A 599 40.89 -14.78 19.19
N LEU A 600 41.40 -14.93 17.98
CA LEU A 600 40.91 -15.88 16.98
C LEU A 600 41.32 -17.28 17.44
N THR A 601 40.39 -18.25 17.39
CA THR A 601 40.65 -19.66 17.69
C THR A 601 40.47 -20.49 16.42
N CYS A 602 41.40 -21.40 16.13
CA CYS A 602 41.29 -22.25 14.95
C CYS A 602 40.10 -23.22 15.09
N PRO A 603 39.12 -23.20 14.17
CA PRO A 603 37.92 -24.02 14.27
C PRO A 603 38.18 -25.52 14.02
N LYS A 604 39.29 -25.89 13.37
CA LYS A 604 39.59 -27.30 13.07
C LYS A 604 40.24 -28.03 14.24
N CYS A 605 41.28 -27.45 14.86
CA CYS A 605 41.97 -28.10 15.97
C CYS A 605 41.47 -27.65 17.35
N LEU A 606 40.81 -26.48 17.45
CA LEU A 606 40.35 -25.83 18.68
C LEU A 606 41.43 -25.61 19.75
N ARG A 607 42.71 -25.84 19.42
CA ARG A 607 43.86 -25.73 20.34
C ARG A 607 44.73 -24.52 20.06
N PHE A 608 44.66 -23.96 18.85
CA PHE A 608 45.45 -22.81 18.45
C PHE A 608 44.63 -21.52 18.57
N THR A 609 45.20 -20.52 19.26
CA THR A 609 44.62 -19.18 19.41
C THR A 609 45.65 -18.09 19.13
N CYS A 610 45.28 -17.08 18.35
CA CYS A 610 46.14 -15.91 18.09
C CYS A 610 45.29 -14.64 17.87
N GLU A 611 45.91 -13.48 18.07
CA GLU A 611 45.21 -12.18 17.89
C GLU A 611 45.41 -11.59 16.48
N GLN A 612 46.35 -12.15 15.72
CA GLN A 612 46.67 -11.70 14.37
C GLN A 612 46.07 -12.64 13.32
N TYR A 613 45.25 -12.07 12.43
CA TYR A 613 44.55 -12.82 11.38
C TYR A 613 45.50 -13.60 10.45
N LYS A 614 46.63 -12.98 10.07
CA LYS A 614 47.63 -13.61 9.19
C LYS A 614 48.17 -14.93 9.76
N VAL A 615 48.39 -14.96 11.07
CA VAL A 615 48.90 -16.15 11.78
C VAL A 615 47.83 -17.24 11.89
N MET A 616 46.54 -16.86 11.96
CA MET A 616 45.43 -17.80 11.93
C MET A 616 45.23 -18.41 10.53
N GLU A 617 45.42 -17.61 9.48
CA GLU A 617 45.35 -18.03 8.09
C GLU A 617 46.44 -19.08 7.79
N ASP A 618 47.70 -18.78 8.13
CA ASP A 618 48.82 -19.73 7.94
C ASP A 618 48.63 -21.04 8.76
N HIS A 619 48.08 -20.93 9.98
CA HIS A 619 47.76 -22.09 10.79
C HIS A 619 46.60 -22.91 10.20
N LEU A 620 45.56 -22.26 9.67
CA LEU A 620 44.43 -22.93 9.04
C LEU A 620 44.88 -23.71 7.82
N ASP A 621 45.75 -23.14 6.98
CA ASP A 621 46.29 -23.84 5.81
C ASP A 621 47.06 -25.11 6.24
N TYR A 622 47.97 -25.00 7.21
CA TYR A 622 48.67 -26.18 7.75
C TYR A 622 47.73 -27.18 8.44
N CYS A 623 46.72 -26.67 9.14
CA CYS A 623 45.77 -27.49 9.87
C CYS A 623 44.80 -28.17 8.92
N LEU A 624 44.50 -27.62 7.74
CA LEU A 624 43.65 -28.21 6.72
C LEU A 624 44.35 -29.36 5.97
N ASP A 625 45.67 -29.26 5.78
CA ASP A 625 46.50 -30.26 5.09
C ASP A 625 46.86 -31.51 5.93
N ASN A 626 46.64 -31.47 7.25
CA ASN A 626 46.74 -32.64 8.17
C ASN A 626 45.37 -33.03 8.72
#